data_AF-A0A843JS37-F1
#
_entry.id   AF-A0A843JS37-F1
#
_cell.length_a   1.000
_cell.length_b   1.000
_cell.length_c   1.000
_cell.angle_alpha   90.00
_cell.angle_beta   90.00
_cell.angle_gamma   90.00
#
_symmetry.space_group_name_H-M   'P 1'
#
loop_
_entity.id
_entity.type
_entity.pdbx_description
1 polymer ?
#
loop_
_entity_poly.entity_id
_entity_poly.type
_entity_poly.pdbx_seq_one_letter_code
_entity_poly.pdbx_strand_id
1 'polypeptide(L)'
;MEDKRIKKLREQLKTKISSEDVQKIMKSYEQLGGIIIVSIPNEYEKFKEFIGNCFFESFECQTVLEKGFVSGEFRIPYYKRLVGDGFITIHKENGIYYKIDLSKVMFSSGNIAERIRMAHVSSPNEVIIDMFSGIGYFTLPLAKYGKAIVWSLEKNPNSYNLLLENINLNSLSGRVLPINIDCLDFNPNFKADRIIMGYFSDDEKFLLKALDMIKDGGVIHYHNTIAEKLEPHLKETIERVIAKKGKKLESIYYRKVKKYSPGVWHIVFDFKVI
;
A
#
# COMPACT_ATOMS: atom_id res chain seq x y z
N MET A 1 -11.71 8.63 27.25
CA MET A 1 -10.46 8.58 28.03
C MET A 1 -9.30 8.66 27.07
N GLU A 2 -8.28 9.44 27.40
CA GLU A 2 -7.09 9.57 26.56
C GLU A 2 -6.16 8.36 26.74
N ASP A 3 -5.56 7.90 25.63
CA ASP A 3 -4.56 6.83 25.64
C ASP A 3 -3.37 7.22 26.55
N LYS A 4 -2.99 6.32 27.47
CA LYS A 4 -1.92 6.54 28.46
C LYS A 4 -0.60 6.94 27.81
N ARG A 5 -0.29 6.38 26.64
CA ARG A 5 0.94 6.68 25.86
C ARG A 5 0.93 8.10 25.34
N ILE A 6 -0.23 8.56 24.86
CA ILE A 6 -0.43 9.92 24.35
C ILE A 6 -0.32 10.94 25.47
N LYS A 7 -0.90 10.64 26.63
CA LYS A 7 -0.75 11.49 27.83
C LYS A 7 0.72 11.61 28.25
N LYS A 8 1.44 10.47 28.36
CA LYS A 8 2.87 10.42 28.71
C LYS A 8 3.71 11.23 27.71
N LEU A 9 3.49 11.03 26.40
CA LEU A 9 4.19 11.78 25.35
C LEU A 9 4.00 13.28 25.51
N ARG A 10 2.75 13.72 25.74
CA ARG A 10 2.44 15.14 25.92
C ARG A 10 3.17 15.74 27.11
N GLU A 11 3.13 15.05 28.25
CA GLU A 11 3.78 15.50 29.48
C GLU A 11 5.29 15.62 29.29
N GLN A 12 5.93 14.64 28.63
CA GLN A 12 7.35 14.70 28.31
C GLN A 12 7.69 15.86 27.37
N LEU A 13 6.99 16.01 26.23
CA LEU A 13 7.28 17.06 25.26
C LEU A 13 7.14 18.47 25.87
N LYS A 14 6.13 18.68 26.74
CA LYS A 14 5.89 19.98 27.41
C LYS A 14 7.03 20.44 28.31
N THR A 15 7.98 19.57 28.65
CA THR A 15 9.17 19.96 29.44
C THR A 15 10.12 20.87 28.67
N LYS A 16 10.12 20.82 27.32
CA LYS A 16 11.02 21.62 26.48
C LYS A 16 10.36 22.28 25.28
N ILE A 17 9.11 21.96 24.98
CA ILE A 17 8.37 22.45 23.80
C ILE A 17 7.10 23.16 24.26
N SER A 18 6.77 24.27 23.60
CA SER A 18 5.56 25.05 23.88
C SER A 18 4.29 24.20 23.70
N SER A 19 3.22 24.51 24.45
CA SER A 19 1.99 23.71 24.36
C SER A 19 1.33 23.75 22.97
N GLU A 20 1.47 24.86 22.23
CA GLU A 20 0.95 24.98 20.86
C GLU A 20 1.67 23.99 19.92
N ASP A 21 2.97 23.87 20.07
CA ASP A 21 3.80 23.09 19.16
C ASP A 21 3.83 21.61 19.49
N VAL A 22 3.65 21.26 20.77
CA VAL A 22 3.36 19.89 21.19
C VAL A 22 2.14 19.35 20.44
N GLN A 23 1.08 20.15 20.26
CA GLN A 23 -0.08 19.70 19.48
C GLN A 23 0.25 19.46 18.01
N LYS A 24 1.12 20.29 17.41
CA LYS A 24 1.55 20.13 16.00
C LYS A 24 2.32 18.82 15.85
N ILE A 25 3.32 18.57 16.70
CA ILE A 25 4.17 17.36 16.68
C ILE A 25 3.34 16.09 16.94
N MET A 26 2.41 16.14 17.90
CA MET A 26 1.58 14.98 18.24
C MET A 26 0.54 14.63 17.17
N LYS A 27 0.24 15.53 16.23
CA LYS A 27 -0.65 15.25 15.09
C LYS A 27 0.08 14.63 13.90
N SER A 28 1.41 14.68 13.87
CA SER A 28 2.22 14.37 12.67
C SER A 28 3.07 13.11 12.83
N TYR A 29 2.52 12.07 13.47
CA TYR A 29 3.19 10.76 13.56
C TYR A 29 2.33 9.61 13.03
N GLU A 30 3.01 8.55 12.60
CA GLU A 30 2.43 7.30 12.12
C GLU A 30 3.09 6.13 12.87
N GLN A 31 2.28 5.17 13.34
CA GLN A 31 2.79 3.95 13.97
C GLN A 31 2.67 2.77 13.01
N LEU A 32 3.78 2.11 12.72
CA LEU A 32 3.86 0.93 11.87
C LEU A 32 4.53 -0.22 12.62
N GLY A 33 3.71 -1.05 13.26
CA GLY A 33 4.20 -2.12 14.14
C GLY A 33 5.01 -1.51 15.29
N GLY A 34 6.27 -1.95 15.42
CA GLY A 34 7.22 -1.42 16.39
C GLY A 34 7.90 -0.10 16.01
N ILE A 35 7.60 0.51 14.86
CA ILE A 35 8.26 1.75 14.41
C ILE A 35 7.29 2.93 14.50
N ILE A 36 7.78 4.06 15.02
CA ILE A 36 7.09 5.36 14.95
C ILE A 36 7.80 6.22 13.90
N ILE A 37 7.03 6.78 12.98
CA ILE A 37 7.51 7.70 11.96
C ILE A 37 6.95 9.09 12.29
N VAL A 38 7.83 10.08 12.46
CA VAL A 38 7.47 11.46 12.79
C VAL A 38 7.83 12.42 11.66
N SER A 39 7.02 13.46 11.49
CA SER A 39 7.41 14.67 10.74
C SER A 39 7.70 15.78 11.73
N ILE A 40 8.95 16.23 11.79
CA ILE A 40 9.41 17.30 12.68
C ILE A 40 9.59 18.58 11.86
N PRO A 41 8.89 19.69 12.20
CA PRO A 41 9.12 20.97 11.55
C PRO A 41 10.57 21.46 11.73
N ASN A 42 11.12 22.14 10.72
CA ASN A 42 12.52 22.60 10.71
C ASN A 42 12.88 23.50 11.91
N GLU A 43 11.93 24.24 12.46
CA GLU A 43 12.13 25.07 13.66
C GLU A 43 12.50 24.26 14.93
N TYR A 44 12.23 22.94 14.94
CA TYR A 44 12.60 22.02 16.03
C TYR A 44 13.81 21.13 15.71
N GLU A 45 14.65 21.49 14.72
CA GLU A 45 15.83 20.70 14.34
C GLU A 45 16.71 20.36 15.56
N LYS A 46 16.92 21.33 16.45
CA LYS A 46 17.73 21.18 17.67
C LYS A 46 17.12 20.25 18.72
N PHE A 47 15.82 19.94 18.60
CA PHE A 47 15.08 19.11 19.54
C PHE A 47 14.78 17.70 19.00
N LYS A 48 15.27 17.33 17.81
CA LYS A 48 14.96 16.04 17.18
C LYS A 48 15.26 14.82 18.05
N GLU A 49 16.42 14.81 18.68
CA GLU A 49 16.81 13.71 19.57
C GLU A 49 15.88 13.63 20.80
N PHE A 50 15.57 14.78 21.40
CA PHE A 50 14.63 14.85 22.51
C PHE A 50 13.22 14.39 22.12
N ILE A 51 12.68 14.87 21.00
CA ILE A 51 11.38 14.46 20.47
C ILE A 51 11.38 12.95 20.20
N GLY A 52 12.43 12.45 19.55
CA GLY A 52 12.63 11.02 19.27
C GLY A 52 12.57 10.17 20.54
N ASN A 53 13.31 10.54 21.59
CA ASN A 53 13.31 9.83 22.87
C ASN A 53 11.93 9.86 23.55
N CYS A 54 11.21 10.99 23.50
CA CYS A 54 9.85 11.08 24.05
C CYS A 54 8.90 10.08 23.37
N PHE A 55 8.95 9.97 22.03
CA PHE A 55 8.16 8.97 21.31
C PHE A 55 8.60 7.54 21.64
N PHE A 56 9.91 7.30 21.67
CA PHE A 56 10.48 5.99 21.96
C PHE A 56 10.01 5.44 23.31
N GLU A 57 10.15 6.23 24.37
CA GLU A 57 9.75 5.85 25.72
C GLU A 57 8.23 5.81 25.92
N SER A 58 7.48 6.68 25.24
CA SER A 58 6.03 6.76 25.43
C SER A 58 5.28 5.63 24.74
N PHE A 59 5.75 5.20 23.56
CA PHE A 59 5.16 4.10 22.82
C PHE A 59 5.79 2.74 23.10
N GLU A 60 6.92 2.72 23.82
CA GLU A 60 7.74 1.52 24.03
C GLU A 60 8.04 0.84 22.68
N CYS A 61 8.33 1.66 21.67
CA CYS A 61 8.54 1.24 20.30
C CYS A 61 10.00 0.82 20.09
N GLN A 62 10.27 0.08 19.02
CA GLN A 62 11.61 -0.41 18.65
C GLN A 62 12.48 0.67 17.99
N THR A 63 11.88 1.61 17.25
CA THR A 63 12.61 2.66 16.55
C THR A 63 11.72 3.87 16.30
N VAL A 64 12.31 5.06 16.38
CA VAL A 64 11.69 6.31 15.91
C VAL A 64 12.45 6.83 14.69
N LEU A 65 11.73 7.05 13.60
CA LEU A 65 12.22 7.56 12.33
C LEU A 65 11.64 8.94 12.04
N GLU A 66 12.44 9.83 11.49
CA GLU A 66 12.00 11.07 10.87
C GLU A 66 11.72 10.85 9.38
N LYS A 67 10.54 11.29 8.92
CA LYS A 67 10.13 11.24 7.52
C LYS A 67 10.88 12.29 6.69
N GLY A 68 11.62 11.83 5.69
CA GLY A 68 12.26 12.66 4.68
C GLY A 68 11.47 12.72 3.37
N PHE A 69 12.18 12.65 2.25
CA PHE A 69 11.63 12.67 0.89
C PHE A 69 11.47 11.26 0.31
N VAL A 70 10.81 11.16 -0.84
CA VAL A 70 10.64 9.91 -1.60
C VAL A 70 11.24 10.10 -2.99
N SER A 71 12.03 9.15 -3.49
CA SER A 71 12.70 9.28 -4.80
C SER A 71 12.79 7.96 -5.59
N GLY A 72 13.16 8.06 -6.86
CA GLY A 72 13.38 6.91 -7.78
C GLY A 72 12.09 6.27 -8.33
N GLU A 73 12.26 5.40 -9.33
CA GLU A 73 11.16 4.63 -9.96
C GLU A 73 10.40 3.80 -8.91
N PHE A 74 11.12 3.17 -7.97
CA PHE A 74 10.53 2.36 -6.90
C PHE A 74 10.01 3.17 -5.72
N ARG A 75 10.05 4.51 -5.79
CA ARG A 75 9.51 5.41 -4.75
C ARG A 75 10.03 5.07 -3.36
N ILE A 76 11.34 4.90 -3.23
CA ILE A 76 11.98 4.52 -1.96
C ILE A 76 11.93 5.73 -1.02
N PRO A 77 11.36 5.59 0.19
CA PRO A 77 11.34 6.67 1.17
C PRO A 77 12.71 6.79 1.85
N TYR A 78 13.18 8.02 2.01
CA TYR A 78 14.31 8.33 2.87
C TYR A 78 13.81 8.65 4.28
N TYR A 79 14.24 7.85 5.24
CA TYR A 79 13.98 8.06 6.65
C TYR A 79 15.29 8.31 7.39
N LYS A 80 15.32 9.33 8.24
CA LYS A 80 16.44 9.55 9.17
C LYS A 80 16.11 8.88 10.49
N ARG A 81 16.97 7.99 10.96
CA ARG A 81 16.78 7.36 12.27
C ARG A 81 17.07 8.36 13.39
N LEU A 82 16.13 8.50 14.32
CA LEU A 82 16.31 9.33 15.51
C LEU A 82 16.76 8.47 16.70
N VAL A 83 16.09 7.34 16.96
CA VAL A 83 16.36 6.43 18.10
C VAL A 83 16.05 4.99 17.69
N GLY A 84 16.78 4.01 18.24
CA GLY A 84 16.49 2.57 18.09
C GLY A 84 17.32 1.83 17.02
N ASP A 85 16.93 0.59 16.73
CA ASP A 85 17.85 -0.41 16.18
C ASP A 85 17.74 -0.68 14.66
N GLY A 86 16.67 -0.24 13.97
CA GLY A 86 16.55 -0.55 12.53
C GLY A 86 15.32 -0.01 11.81
N PHE A 87 15.17 -0.40 10.55
CA PHE A 87 14.06 0.02 9.68
C PHE A 87 13.01 -1.08 9.44
N ILE A 88 13.23 -2.25 10.06
CA ILE A 88 12.41 -3.44 9.85
C ILE A 88 11.39 -3.58 10.98
N THR A 89 10.15 -3.85 10.61
CA THR A 89 9.04 -4.05 11.55
C THR A 89 8.07 -5.10 11.01
N ILE A 90 7.24 -5.65 11.90
CA ILE A 90 6.07 -6.44 11.51
C ILE A 90 4.83 -5.65 11.88
N HIS A 91 4.08 -5.22 10.86
CA HIS A 91 2.80 -4.56 11.03
C HIS A 91 1.66 -5.57 10.92
N LYS A 92 0.78 -5.61 11.92
CA LYS A 92 -0.42 -6.45 11.88
C LYS A 92 -1.63 -5.61 11.48
N GLU A 93 -2.30 -6.01 10.41
CA GLU A 93 -3.53 -5.38 9.92
C GLU A 93 -4.54 -6.46 9.57
N ASN A 94 -5.74 -6.39 10.15
CA ASN A 94 -6.82 -7.35 9.91
C ASN A 94 -6.37 -8.82 9.92
N GLY A 95 -5.56 -9.20 10.93
CA GLY A 95 -5.04 -10.57 11.07
C GLY A 95 -3.93 -10.96 10.08
N ILE A 96 -3.49 -10.08 9.19
CA ILE A 96 -2.37 -10.26 8.27
C ILE A 96 -1.14 -9.59 8.86
N TYR A 97 0.00 -10.26 8.73
CA TYR A 97 1.29 -9.76 9.18
C TYR A 97 2.12 -9.31 7.97
N TYR A 98 2.54 -8.05 7.98
CA TYR A 98 3.39 -7.46 6.97
C TYR A 98 4.74 -7.14 7.60
N LYS A 99 5.76 -7.97 7.34
CA LYS A 99 7.16 -7.59 7.48
C LYS A 99 7.49 -6.52 6.44
N ILE A 100 8.05 -5.42 6.91
CA ILE A 100 8.32 -4.22 6.12
C ILE A 100 9.74 -3.77 6.47
N ASP A 101 10.53 -3.42 5.45
CA ASP A 101 11.80 -2.71 5.60
C ASP A 101 11.63 -1.29 5.06
N LEU A 102 11.44 -0.33 5.95
CA LEU A 102 11.20 1.07 5.61
C LEU A 102 12.40 1.74 4.92
N SER A 103 13.59 1.15 4.94
CA SER A 103 14.73 1.65 4.18
C SER A 103 14.68 1.26 2.70
N LYS A 104 13.81 0.31 2.32
CA LYS A 104 13.77 -0.28 0.96
C LYS A 104 12.42 -0.12 0.27
N VAL A 105 11.32 -0.10 1.02
CA VAL A 105 9.97 -0.08 0.44
C VAL A 105 9.08 0.96 1.11
N MET A 106 8.19 1.56 0.32
CA MET A 106 7.13 2.43 0.84
C MET A 106 5.97 1.57 1.33
N PHE A 107 5.45 1.87 2.53
CA PHE A 107 4.17 1.35 3.01
C PHE A 107 3.14 2.49 3.09
N SER A 108 1.91 2.24 2.64
CA SER A 108 0.83 3.23 2.72
C SER A 108 -0.25 2.77 3.69
N SER A 109 -0.22 3.30 4.91
CA SER A 109 -1.26 3.07 5.93
C SER A 109 -2.65 3.54 5.49
N GLY A 110 -2.75 4.57 4.65
CA GLY A 110 -4.02 5.12 4.19
C GLY A 110 -4.91 4.16 3.35
N ASN A 111 -4.43 2.97 3.01
CA ASN A 111 -5.16 2.00 2.18
C ASN A 111 -5.80 0.85 2.99
N ILE A 112 -5.85 0.94 4.33
CA ILE A 112 -6.39 -0.14 5.21
C ILE A 112 -7.78 -0.60 4.75
N ALA A 113 -8.73 0.33 4.55
CA ALA A 113 -10.09 -0.03 4.18
C ALA A 113 -10.17 -0.80 2.85
N GLU A 114 -9.26 -0.50 1.93
CA GLU A 114 -9.20 -1.17 0.62
C GLU A 114 -8.53 -2.54 0.72
N ARG A 115 -7.48 -2.68 1.54
CA ARG A 115 -6.88 -3.99 1.86
C ARG A 115 -7.86 -4.91 2.58
N ILE A 116 -8.68 -4.37 3.49
CA ILE A 116 -9.78 -5.11 4.13
C ILE A 116 -10.81 -5.52 3.08
N ARG A 117 -11.21 -4.63 2.15
CA ARG A 117 -12.15 -4.98 1.08
C ARG A 117 -11.64 -6.15 0.24
N MET A 118 -10.36 -6.15 -0.13
CA MET A 118 -9.74 -7.24 -0.90
C MET A 118 -9.84 -8.61 -0.22
N ALA A 119 -10.01 -8.68 1.10
CA ALA A 119 -10.26 -9.94 1.79
C ALA A 119 -11.60 -10.61 1.38
N HIS A 120 -12.51 -9.89 0.73
CA HIS A 120 -13.89 -10.30 0.50
C HIS A 120 -14.36 -10.20 -0.96
N VAL A 121 -13.52 -9.75 -1.90
CA VAL A 121 -13.94 -9.54 -3.30
C VAL A 121 -13.85 -10.80 -4.16
N SER A 122 -13.10 -11.81 -3.72
CA SER A 122 -12.85 -13.03 -4.49
C SER A 122 -13.64 -14.22 -3.96
N SER A 123 -13.83 -15.21 -4.83
CA SER A 123 -14.34 -16.53 -4.46
C SER A 123 -13.19 -17.50 -4.14
N PRO A 124 -13.44 -18.56 -3.34
CA PRO A 124 -12.46 -19.59 -3.11
C PRO A 124 -11.96 -20.23 -4.41
N ASN A 125 -10.65 -20.45 -4.49
CA ASN A 125 -9.92 -21.04 -5.62
C ASN A 125 -10.00 -20.26 -6.93
N GLU A 126 -10.48 -19.02 -6.90
CA GLU A 126 -10.36 -18.09 -8.03
C GLU A 126 -8.88 -17.87 -8.39
N VAL A 127 -8.55 -17.88 -9.68
CA VAL A 127 -7.19 -17.61 -10.16
C VAL A 127 -7.04 -16.10 -10.37
N ILE A 128 -6.18 -15.48 -9.57
CA ILE A 128 -5.97 -14.03 -9.56
C ILE A 128 -4.54 -13.73 -9.99
N ILE A 129 -4.36 -12.69 -10.82
CA ILE A 129 -3.04 -12.09 -11.06
C ILE A 129 -3.00 -10.73 -10.37
N ASP A 130 -2.06 -10.54 -9.44
CA ASP A 130 -1.72 -9.25 -8.87
C ASP A 130 -0.49 -8.71 -9.63
N MET A 131 -0.71 -7.72 -10.50
CA MET A 131 0.33 -7.21 -11.40
C MET A 131 1.41 -6.38 -10.68
N PHE A 132 1.12 -5.89 -9.47
CA PHE A 132 1.97 -4.96 -8.74
C PHE A 132 1.93 -5.27 -7.24
N SER A 133 2.32 -6.50 -6.89
CA SER A 133 2.02 -7.09 -5.58
C SER A 133 2.74 -6.42 -4.40
N GLY A 134 3.87 -5.74 -4.63
CA GLY A 134 4.67 -5.13 -3.59
C GLY A 134 5.16 -6.19 -2.61
N ILE A 135 4.93 -5.96 -1.33
CA ILE A 135 5.19 -6.95 -0.27
C ILE A 135 3.97 -7.85 0.02
N GLY A 136 2.96 -7.80 -0.85
CA GLY A 136 1.72 -8.57 -0.74
C GLY A 136 0.51 -7.76 -0.27
N TYR A 137 0.42 -6.47 -0.62
CA TYR A 137 -0.61 -5.56 -0.08
C TYR A 137 -2.03 -6.08 -0.25
N PHE A 138 -2.40 -6.42 -1.48
CA PHE A 138 -3.71 -6.98 -1.82
C PHE A 138 -3.67 -8.50 -1.97
N THR A 139 -2.52 -9.04 -2.40
CA THR A 139 -2.24 -10.48 -2.47
C THR A 139 -2.57 -11.23 -1.17
N LEU A 140 -2.04 -10.81 -0.01
CA LEU A 140 -2.19 -11.58 1.23
C LEU A 140 -3.65 -11.64 1.71
N PRO A 141 -4.44 -10.53 1.70
CA PRO A 141 -5.87 -10.62 1.99
C PRO A 141 -6.64 -11.56 1.07
N LEU A 142 -6.40 -11.48 -0.25
CA LEU A 142 -7.06 -12.32 -1.25
C LEU A 142 -6.77 -13.81 -1.03
N ALA A 143 -5.50 -14.16 -0.74
CA ALA A 143 -5.12 -15.54 -0.49
C ALA A 143 -5.62 -16.06 0.86
N LYS A 144 -5.54 -15.25 1.93
CA LYS A 144 -5.89 -15.68 3.29
C LYS A 144 -7.39 -15.81 3.52
N TYR A 145 -8.15 -14.77 3.17
CA TYR A 145 -9.58 -14.70 3.46
C TYR A 145 -10.42 -15.07 2.26
N GLY A 146 -10.04 -14.57 1.08
CA GLY A 146 -10.67 -14.93 -0.19
C GLY A 146 -10.42 -16.37 -0.62
N LYS A 147 -9.41 -17.04 -0.04
CA LYS A 147 -8.97 -18.40 -0.38
C LYS A 147 -8.69 -18.54 -1.88
N ALA A 148 -8.22 -17.47 -2.53
CA ALA A 148 -7.84 -17.48 -3.93
C ALA A 148 -6.48 -18.16 -4.16
N ILE A 149 -6.16 -18.45 -5.42
CA ILE A 149 -4.80 -18.75 -5.88
C ILE A 149 -4.29 -17.47 -6.56
N VAL A 150 -3.28 -16.84 -5.98
CA VAL A 150 -2.81 -15.51 -6.40
C VAL A 150 -1.42 -15.62 -7.00
N TRP A 151 -1.30 -15.26 -8.27
CA TRP A 151 -0.04 -15.04 -8.98
C TRP A 151 0.41 -13.61 -8.74
N SER A 152 1.45 -13.44 -7.93
CA SER A 152 1.89 -12.14 -7.43
C SER A 152 3.15 -11.71 -8.14
N LEU A 153 3.00 -10.75 -9.05
CA LEU A 153 4.11 -10.20 -9.84
C LEU A 153 4.71 -9.02 -9.08
N GLU A 154 6.02 -9.00 -8.93
CA GLU A 154 6.74 -7.88 -8.31
C GLU A 154 8.04 -7.61 -9.04
N LYS A 155 8.24 -6.38 -9.51
CA LYS A 155 9.44 -5.99 -10.26
C LYS A 155 10.62 -5.70 -9.35
N ASN A 156 10.41 -5.04 -8.21
CA ASN A 156 11.45 -4.65 -7.26
C ASN A 156 11.91 -5.87 -6.44
N PRO A 157 13.18 -6.31 -6.57
CA PRO A 157 13.70 -7.46 -5.83
C PRO A 157 13.60 -7.30 -4.30
N ASN A 158 13.68 -6.07 -3.78
CA ASN A 158 13.54 -5.83 -2.34
C ASN A 158 12.11 -6.09 -1.86
N SER A 159 11.12 -5.61 -2.61
CA SER A 159 9.70 -5.87 -2.35
C SER A 159 9.40 -7.37 -2.47
N TYR A 160 9.95 -8.02 -3.50
CA TYR A 160 9.78 -9.45 -3.74
C TYR A 160 10.33 -10.29 -2.58
N ASN A 161 11.53 -9.99 -2.09
CA ASN A 161 12.09 -10.71 -0.94
C ASN A 161 11.20 -10.56 0.31
N LEU A 162 10.68 -9.37 0.57
CA LEU A 162 9.72 -9.14 1.66
C LEU A 162 8.38 -9.85 1.42
N LEU A 163 7.91 -9.94 0.18
CA LEU A 163 6.72 -10.72 -0.20
C LEU A 163 6.92 -12.21 0.16
N LEU A 164 8.08 -12.80 -0.16
CA LEU A 164 8.38 -14.19 0.21
C LEU A 164 8.31 -14.40 1.73
N GLU A 165 8.90 -13.49 2.50
CA GLU A 165 8.84 -13.55 3.96
C GLU A 165 7.40 -13.41 4.47
N ASN A 166 6.61 -12.51 3.88
CA ASN A 166 5.22 -12.28 4.26
C ASN A 166 4.31 -13.46 3.91
N ILE A 167 4.56 -14.15 2.80
CA ILE A 167 3.84 -15.39 2.45
C ILE A 167 4.07 -16.44 3.54
N ASN A 168 5.33 -16.64 3.94
CA ASN A 168 5.68 -17.59 5.00
C ASN A 168 5.09 -17.18 6.35
N LEU A 169 5.21 -15.90 6.71
CA LEU A 169 4.71 -15.35 7.98
C LEU A 169 3.19 -15.50 8.14
N ASN A 170 2.46 -15.52 7.02
CA ASN A 170 1.01 -15.73 7.01
C ASN A 170 0.59 -17.16 6.68
N SER A 171 1.54 -18.08 6.50
CA SER A 171 1.31 -19.49 6.13
C SER A 171 0.49 -19.64 4.84
N LEU A 172 0.84 -18.87 3.81
CA LEU A 172 0.13 -18.82 2.52
C LEU A 172 0.88 -19.52 1.38
N SER A 173 1.94 -20.26 1.70
CA SER A 173 2.67 -21.09 0.75
C SER A 173 1.72 -22.07 0.07
N GLY A 174 1.72 -22.10 -1.26
CA GLY A 174 0.80 -22.90 -2.08
C GLY A 174 -0.49 -22.18 -2.51
N ARG A 175 -0.83 -21.05 -1.90
CA ARG A 175 -1.90 -20.16 -2.39
C ARG A 175 -1.37 -18.92 -3.08
N VAL A 176 -0.22 -18.41 -2.64
CA VAL A 176 0.48 -17.31 -3.30
C VAL A 176 1.64 -17.87 -4.11
N LEU A 177 1.68 -17.52 -5.40
CA LEU A 177 2.71 -17.87 -6.36
C LEU A 177 3.47 -16.59 -6.72
N PRO A 178 4.52 -16.24 -5.95
CA PRO A 178 5.27 -15.00 -6.16
C PRO A 178 6.24 -15.14 -7.34
N ILE A 179 6.34 -14.10 -8.18
CA ILE A 179 7.27 -14.05 -9.32
C ILE A 179 7.96 -12.69 -9.36
N ASN A 180 9.29 -12.69 -9.33
CA ASN A 180 10.07 -11.46 -9.51
C ASN A 180 10.21 -11.14 -11.01
N ILE A 181 9.28 -10.35 -11.57
CA ILE A 181 9.22 -10.04 -13.00
C ILE A 181 8.55 -8.68 -13.23
N ASP A 182 8.84 -8.02 -14.36
CA ASP A 182 7.96 -6.96 -14.85
C ASP A 182 6.65 -7.58 -15.34
N CYS A 183 5.52 -7.03 -14.93
CA CYS A 183 4.20 -7.54 -15.31
C CYS A 183 3.98 -7.55 -16.83
N LEU A 184 4.67 -6.70 -17.59
CA LEU A 184 4.59 -6.67 -19.06
C LEU A 184 5.25 -7.89 -19.71
N ASP A 185 6.26 -8.46 -19.06
CA ASP A 185 6.99 -9.65 -19.54
C ASP A 185 6.33 -10.97 -19.13
N PHE A 186 5.36 -10.94 -18.20
CA PHE A 186 4.67 -12.13 -17.74
C PHE A 186 3.66 -12.65 -18.76
N ASN A 187 3.87 -13.85 -19.32
CA ASN A 187 3.00 -14.45 -20.33
C ASN A 187 2.53 -15.84 -19.87
N PRO A 188 1.51 -15.92 -19.01
CA PRO A 188 0.99 -17.19 -18.52
C PRO A 188 0.29 -17.97 -19.66
N ASN A 189 0.33 -19.29 -19.58
CA ASN A 189 -0.46 -20.18 -20.45
C ASN A 189 -1.93 -20.34 -20.00
N PHE A 190 -2.37 -19.51 -19.05
CA PHE A 190 -3.72 -19.49 -18.51
C PHE A 190 -4.26 -18.06 -18.52
N LYS A 191 -5.57 -17.93 -18.30
CA LYS A 191 -6.24 -16.64 -18.10
C LYS A 191 -6.76 -16.56 -16.66
N ALA A 192 -6.64 -15.40 -16.04
CA ALA A 192 -7.11 -15.14 -14.69
C ALA A 192 -8.61 -14.85 -14.68
N ASP A 193 -9.27 -15.25 -13.59
CA ASP A 193 -10.65 -14.83 -13.28
C ASP A 193 -10.69 -13.37 -12.83
N ARG A 194 -9.59 -12.89 -12.23
CA ARG A 194 -9.47 -11.52 -11.73
C ARG A 194 -8.04 -10.98 -11.82
N ILE A 195 -7.92 -9.68 -12.08
CA ILE A 195 -6.64 -8.98 -12.09
C ILE A 195 -6.67 -7.79 -11.14
N ILE A 196 -5.62 -7.65 -10.34
CA ILE A 196 -5.38 -6.51 -9.47
C ILE A 196 -4.36 -5.59 -10.14
N MET A 197 -4.75 -4.37 -10.44
CA MET A 197 -3.87 -3.31 -10.94
C MET A 197 -3.67 -2.26 -9.85
N GLY A 198 -2.91 -2.63 -8.81
CA GLY A 198 -2.67 -1.83 -7.61
C GLY A 198 -1.63 -0.71 -7.75
N TYR A 199 -1.41 -0.16 -8.96
CA TYR A 199 -0.35 0.80 -9.27
C TYR A 199 -0.88 2.08 -9.91
N PHE A 200 -0.30 3.22 -9.56
CA PHE A 200 -0.74 4.52 -10.07
C PHE A 200 -0.01 4.86 -11.37
N SER A 201 -0.55 4.38 -12.49
CA SER A 201 -0.08 4.73 -13.82
C SER A 201 -1.25 4.78 -14.79
N ASP A 202 -1.27 5.83 -15.61
CA ASP A 202 -2.18 6.04 -16.73
C ASP A 202 -1.65 5.46 -18.06
N ASP A 203 -0.51 4.76 -18.03
CA ASP A 203 0.04 4.11 -19.22
C ASP A 203 -0.83 2.92 -19.62
N GLU A 204 -1.50 3.06 -20.77
CA GLU A 204 -2.44 2.08 -21.29
C GLU A 204 -1.83 0.69 -21.49
N LYS A 205 -0.50 0.59 -21.65
CA LYS A 205 0.16 -0.71 -21.85
C LYS A 205 -0.11 -1.71 -20.73
N PHE A 206 -0.26 -1.23 -19.49
CA PHE A 206 -0.57 -2.11 -18.35
C PHE A 206 -2.01 -2.62 -18.40
N LEU A 207 -2.97 -1.77 -18.79
CA LEU A 207 -4.35 -2.21 -18.96
C LEU A 207 -4.48 -3.15 -20.16
N LEU A 208 -3.80 -2.85 -21.28
CA LEU A 208 -3.75 -3.76 -22.43
C LEU A 208 -3.15 -5.12 -22.05
N LYS A 209 -2.09 -5.13 -21.23
CA LYS A 209 -1.51 -6.36 -20.69
C LYS A 209 -2.47 -7.13 -19.79
N ALA A 210 -3.22 -6.44 -18.93
CA ALA A 210 -4.25 -7.07 -18.11
C ALA A 210 -5.34 -7.73 -18.98
N LEU A 211 -5.78 -7.05 -20.04
CA LEU A 211 -6.76 -7.59 -20.99
C LEU A 211 -6.25 -8.83 -21.73
N ASP A 212 -4.94 -8.92 -21.95
CA ASP A 212 -4.28 -10.11 -22.51
C ASP A 212 -4.18 -11.28 -21.53
N MET A 213 -4.45 -11.08 -20.23
CA MET A 213 -4.35 -12.13 -19.21
C MET A 213 -5.68 -12.46 -18.55
N ILE A 214 -6.76 -11.70 -18.80
CA ILE A 214 -8.08 -11.91 -18.19
C ILE A 214 -8.96 -12.83 -19.03
N LYS A 215 -9.78 -13.66 -18.38
CA LYS A 215 -10.89 -14.40 -19.01
C LYS A 215 -11.99 -13.44 -19.47
N ASP A 216 -12.79 -13.88 -20.43
CA ASP A 216 -14.06 -13.21 -20.71
C ASP A 216 -14.99 -13.37 -19.51
N GLY A 217 -15.60 -12.26 -19.11
CA GLY A 217 -16.32 -12.13 -17.87
C GLY A 217 -15.46 -11.98 -16.62
N GLY A 218 -14.13 -11.90 -16.73
CA GLY A 218 -13.25 -11.67 -15.58
C GLY A 218 -13.30 -10.23 -15.07
N VAL A 219 -12.85 -10.02 -13.82
CA VAL A 219 -12.93 -8.73 -13.13
C VAL A 219 -11.55 -8.07 -13.01
N ILE A 220 -11.46 -6.78 -13.33
CA ILE A 220 -10.26 -5.97 -13.09
C ILE A 220 -10.53 -5.00 -11.96
N HIS A 221 -9.63 -4.96 -10.98
CA HIS A 221 -9.56 -3.92 -9.94
C HIS A 221 -8.53 -2.88 -10.35
N TYR A 222 -8.99 -1.78 -10.96
CA TYR A 222 -8.13 -0.75 -11.53
C TYR A 222 -7.91 0.39 -10.53
N HIS A 223 -6.72 0.45 -9.94
CA HIS A 223 -6.33 1.57 -9.07
C HIS A 223 -5.62 2.63 -9.89
N ASN A 224 -5.95 3.90 -9.67
CA ASN A 224 -5.18 5.00 -10.26
C ASN A 224 -5.33 6.27 -9.44
N THR A 225 -4.52 7.28 -9.74
CA THR A 225 -4.73 8.65 -9.32
C THR A 225 -5.42 9.45 -10.41
N ILE A 226 -6.44 10.21 -10.07
CA ILE A 226 -7.18 11.04 -11.03
C ILE A 226 -7.42 12.44 -10.49
N ALA A 227 -7.18 13.45 -11.35
CA ALA A 227 -7.58 14.81 -11.08
C ALA A 227 -9.11 14.91 -11.07
N GLU A 228 -9.70 15.66 -10.13
CA GLU A 228 -11.16 15.77 -9.98
C GLU A 228 -11.88 16.19 -11.27
N LYS A 229 -11.23 17.01 -12.10
CA LYS A 229 -11.77 17.45 -13.40
C LYS A 229 -11.85 16.34 -14.44
N LEU A 230 -11.00 15.31 -14.33
CA LEU A 230 -10.94 14.19 -15.27
C LEU A 230 -11.77 13.00 -14.83
N GLU A 231 -12.15 12.94 -13.55
CA GLU A 231 -12.95 11.87 -12.97
C GLU A 231 -14.21 11.52 -13.78
N PRO A 232 -15.01 12.49 -14.26
CA PRO A 232 -16.20 12.18 -15.08
C PRO A 232 -15.89 11.42 -16.38
N HIS A 233 -14.67 11.56 -16.91
CA HIS A 233 -14.22 10.93 -18.16
C HIS A 233 -13.42 9.64 -17.95
N LEU A 234 -13.23 9.20 -16.71
CA LEU A 234 -12.44 7.99 -16.39
C LEU A 234 -12.98 6.76 -17.11
N LYS A 235 -14.29 6.54 -17.01
CA LYS A 235 -14.96 5.37 -17.60
C LYS A 235 -14.78 5.35 -19.11
N GLU A 236 -15.06 6.47 -19.77
CA GLU A 236 -14.92 6.60 -21.22
C GLU A 236 -13.47 6.36 -21.67
N THR A 237 -12.49 6.88 -20.90
CA THR A 237 -11.07 6.67 -21.19
C THR A 237 -10.69 5.19 -21.13
N ILE A 238 -11.17 4.48 -20.11
CA ILE A 238 -10.93 3.04 -19.95
C ILE A 238 -11.64 2.24 -21.04
N GLU A 239 -12.88 2.58 -21.37
CA GLU A 239 -13.65 1.94 -22.44
C GLU A 239 -12.93 2.04 -23.79
N ARG A 240 -12.32 3.19 -24.11
CA ARG A 240 -11.51 3.36 -25.33
C ARG A 240 -10.32 2.41 -25.37
N VAL A 241 -9.62 2.21 -24.26
CA VAL A 241 -8.48 1.27 -24.19
C VAL A 241 -8.96 -0.17 -24.33
N ILE A 242 -10.05 -0.53 -23.65
CA ILE A 242 -10.62 -1.89 -23.71
C ILE A 242 -11.11 -2.22 -25.14
N ALA A 243 -11.70 -1.24 -25.83
CA ALA A 243 -12.15 -1.40 -27.22
C ALA A 243 -11.00 -1.73 -28.19
N LYS A 244 -9.75 -1.34 -27.90
CA LYS A 244 -8.57 -1.71 -28.72
C LYS A 244 -8.33 -3.24 -28.75
N LYS A 245 -8.85 -3.97 -27.76
CA LYS A 245 -8.80 -5.44 -27.69
C LYS A 245 -10.13 -6.10 -28.12
N GLY A 246 -11.06 -5.32 -28.69
CA GLY A 246 -12.38 -5.82 -29.11
C GLY A 246 -13.30 -6.22 -27.96
N LYS A 247 -12.99 -5.79 -26.73
CA LYS A 247 -13.76 -6.11 -25.53
C LYS A 247 -14.64 -4.92 -25.10
N LYS A 248 -15.55 -5.14 -24.17
CA LYS A 248 -16.38 -4.12 -23.53
C LYS A 248 -16.23 -4.16 -22.03
N LEU A 249 -16.64 -3.07 -21.39
CA LEU A 249 -16.63 -2.89 -19.96
C LEU A 249 -18.06 -2.96 -19.41
N GLU A 250 -18.26 -3.71 -18.33
CA GLU A 250 -19.43 -3.60 -17.47
C GLU A 250 -19.00 -3.09 -16.09
N SER A 251 -19.52 -1.92 -15.70
CA SER A 251 -19.13 -1.27 -14.44
C SER A 251 -19.69 -2.03 -13.25
N ILE A 252 -18.83 -2.36 -12.27
CA ILE A 252 -19.25 -3.08 -11.05
C ILE A 252 -19.25 -2.12 -9.85
N TYR A 253 -18.13 -1.43 -9.63
CA TYR A 253 -17.92 -0.65 -8.42
C TYR A 253 -16.93 0.48 -8.65
N TYR A 254 -17.14 1.63 -8.02
CA TYR A 254 -16.22 2.75 -8.05
C TYR A 254 -16.10 3.39 -6.67
N ARG A 255 -14.87 3.73 -6.27
CA ARG A 255 -14.62 4.38 -4.98
C ARG A 255 -13.42 5.31 -5.02
N LYS A 256 -13.58 6.48 -4.39
CA LYS A 256 -12.47 7.32 -3.92
C LYS A 256 -11.87 6.72 -2.64
N VAL A 257 -10.66 6.19 -2.73
CA VAL A 257 -9.97 5.55 -1.59
C VAL A 257 -9.48 6.62 -0.63
N LYS A 258 -8.72 7.60 -1.12
CA LYS A 258 -8.21 8.73 -0.35
C LYS A 258 -7.75 9.88 -1.23
N LYS A 259 -7.58 11.07 -0.65
CA LYS A 259 -6.87 12.17 -1.30
C LYS A 259 -5.40 11.78 -1.50
N TYR A 260 -4.91 11.93 -2.72
CA TYR A 260 -3.50 11.70 -3.06
C TYR A 260 -2.70 13.00 -2.95
N SER A 261 -3.25 14.09 -3.48
CA SER A 261 -2.73 15.45 -3.38
C SER A 261 -3.89 16.46 -3.57
N PRO A 262 -3.69 17.78 -3.40
CA PRO A 262 -4.72 18.77 -3.68
C PRO A 262 -5.31 18.58 -5.08
N GLY A 263 -6.64 18.41 -5.17
CA GLY A 263 -7.35 18.18 -6.43
C GLY A 263 -7.18 16.80 -7.07
N VAL A 264 -6.47 15.85 -6.43
CA VAL A 264 -6.22 14.49 -6.98
C VAL A 264 -6.67 13.42 -5.99
N TRP A 265 -7.43 12.44 -6.49
CA TRP A 265 -7.91 11.30 -5.73
C TRP A 265 -7.19 10.02 -6.15
N HIS A 266 -6.81 9.19 -5.17
CA HIS A 266 -6.62 7.76 -5.43
C HIS A 266 -8.00 7.12 -5.51
N ILE A 267 -8.30 6.47 -6.63
CA ILE A 267 -9.54 5.76 -6.91
C ILE A 267 -9.28 4.28 -7.12
N VAL A 268 -10.34 3.49 -6.98
CA VAL A 268 -10.43 2.13 -7.49
C VAL A 268 -11.70 2.03 -8.33
N PHE A 269 -11.57 1.47 -9.53
CA PHE A 269 -12.68 1.17 -10.43
C PHE A 269 -12.66 -0.32 -10.73
N ASP A 270 -13.68 -1.02 -10.26
CA ASP A 270 -13.88 -2.44 -10.53
C ASP A 270 -14.83 -2.59 -11.72
N PHE A 271 -14.43 -3.41 -12.67
CA PHE A 271 -15.27 -3.69 -13.83
C PHE A 271 -15.06 -5.10 -14.37
N LYS A 272 -16.11 -5.63 -14.99
CA LYS A 272 -16.07 -6.87 -15.74
C LYS A 272 -15.65 -6.58 -17.17
N VAL A 273 -14.88 -7.48 -17.76
CA VAL A 273 -14.48 -7.42 -19.17
C VAL A 273 -15.32 -8.43 -19.94
N ILE A 274 -16.12 -7.98 -20.92
CA ILE A 274 -17.05 -8.82 -21.71
C ILE A 274 -16.79 -8.73 -23.21
#